data_AF-A0A5E4T807-F1
#
_entry.id   AF-A0A5E4T807-F1
#
_cell.length_a   1.000
_cell.length_b   1.000
_cell.length_c   1.000
_cell.angle_alpha   90.00
_cell.angle_beta   90.00
_cell.angle_gamma   90.00
#
_symmetry.space_group_name_H-M   'P 1'
#
loop_
_entity.id
_entity.type
_entity.pdbx_description
1 polymer ?
#
loop_
_entity_poly.entity_id
_entity_poly.type
_entity_poly.pdbx_seq_one_letter_code
_entity_poly.pdbx_strand_id
1 'polypeptide(L)'
;MSNASNVNDSSPSAPPSLRLAASLVVLRARPSGMEVLLLRRAVRANDFSSDAYVFPGGVVDAADRHAHAACHGLTDAEASERLHLPEGGLDYYIAAIRECFEETGVLFADSVDGPIDSVSLTAIRAQREALHDTTVDIASLCRTFAIHLAPARLHYLSHWVTPLALPKRFDTRFFLAVLPDGQQAEVDQIETAAHRWMRPGYALAHAEQLRLLPPTRKILQWLESMKDVDDAMGTAQALADVPRIQPRLANGKRGRWPVTPDEPAWAELSLTDPEEQGTGHYDIVPGRVVTLMPGVLRVSAPNPGMMTGPGTNTYLIGGGPDNAWAVIDPGPDDASHIEAILQAVPGDIRQIFVTHTHRDHSPAARTLAARTGATTYGMPAQHAQGQDLTFVPDVVLSDNDAIVLPDGRTLRAIHTPGHAANHLCYALDGADLVFTGDHVMQGSTVVINPPDGHMATYLASLEKLAAEAPKWLAPGHGFVMDQPAERIARLVAHRMRREARVLDALRRHGPSTIDTLTPIVYDDVSAARHAVAQRSLRAHLEKLEEDHLALRQGDALWKASSV
;
A
#
# COMPACT_ATOMS: atom_id res chain seq x y z
N MET A 1 -34.41 49.74 6.67
CA MET A 1 -34.01 48.69 5.71
C MET A 1 -32.53 48.42 5.94
N SER A 2 -32.23 47.43 6.77
CA SER A 2 -30.86 46.96 7.04
C SER A 2 -30.91 45.43 7.02
N ASN A 3 -30.35 44.82 5.98
CA ASN A 3 -30.16 43.38 5.92
C ASN A 3 -28.67 43.12 6.15
N ALA A 4 -28.34 42.66 7.36
CA ALA A 4 -27.08 42.03 7.67
C ALA A 4 -27.15 40.57 7.20
N SER A 5 -26.15 40.17 6.43
CA SER A 5 -25.93 38.85 5.88
C SER A 5 -25.57 37.84 6.97
N ASN A 6 -26.36 36.76 7.05
CA ASN A 6 -26.06 35.57 7.84
C ASN A 6 -24.78 34.90 7.32
N VAL A 7 -23.74 34.93 8.15
CA VAL A 7 -22.57 34.06 8.01
C VAL A 7 -22.95 32.72 8.62
N ASN A 8 -22.93 31.66 7.81
CA ASN A 8 -23.10 30.28 8.27
C ASN A 8 -21.89 29.90 9.12
N ASP A 9 -22.09 29.88 10.44
CA ASP A 9 -21.16 29.33 11.41
C ASP A 9 -21.28 27.79 11.38
N SER A 10 -20.44 27.12 10.58
CA SER A 10 -20.36 25.66 10.56
C SER A 10 -19.47 25.18 11.69
N SER A 11 -20.04 25.06 12.89
CA SER A 11 -19.45 24.29 13.99
C SER A 11 -19.11 22.86 13.51
N PRO A 12 -17.94 22.28 13.87
CA PRO A 12 -17.60 20.92 13.47
C PRO A 12 -18.64 19.94 14.01
N SER A 13 -19.31 19.23 13.11
CA SER A 13 -20.28 18.19 13.47
C SER A 13 -19.58 17.10 14.29
N ALA A 14 -20.24 16.61 15.34
CA ALA A 14 -19.76 15.46 16.10
C ALA A 14 -19.42 14.30 15.13
N PRO A 15 -18.30 13.58 15.34
CA PRO A 15 -17.90 12.51 14.45
C PRO A 15 -19.04 11.48 14.35
N PRO A 16 -19.39 11.00 13.14
CA PRO A 16 -20.47 10.06 12.96
C PRO A 16 -20.25 8.81 13.82
N SER A 17 -21.32 8.35 14.49
CA SER A 17 -21.28 7.20 15.39
C SER A 17 -20.64 5.98 14.72
N LEU A 18 -19.56 5.47 15.29
CA LEU A 18 -18.88 4.27 14.82
C LEU A 18 -19.64 3.03 15.31
N ARG A 19 -20.19 2.24 14.38
CA ARG A 19 -20.95 1.02 14.72
C ARG A 19 -20.01 -0.19 14.75
N LEU A 20 -20.08 -0.97 15.82
CA LEU A 20 -19.34 -2.22 15.92
C LEU A 20 -19.99 -3.26 15.01
N ALA A 21 -19.19 -4.02 14.26
CA ALA A 21 -19.69 -5.00 13.31
C ALA A 21 -18.82 -6.25 13.27
N ALA A 22 -19.42 -7.35 12.83
CA ALA A 22 -18.73 -8.61 12.61
C ALA A 22 -19.16 -9.22 11.27
N SER A 23 -18.21 -9.81 10.55
CA SER A 23 -18.46 -10.47 9.26
C SER A 23 -17.77 -11.82 9.19
N LEU A 24 -18.42 -12.80 8.55
CA LEU A 24 -17.95 -14.17 8.48
C LEU A 24 -17.61 -14.58 7.05
N VAL A 25 -16.34 -14.90 6.82
CA VAL A 25 -15.83 -15.47 5.58
C VAL A 25 -16.02 -16.98 5.65
N VAL A 26 -16.99 -17.50 4.90
CA VAL A 26 -17.30 -18.94 4.90
C VAL A 26 -16.67 -19.61 3.68
N LEU A 27 -15.83 -20.62 3.94
CA LEU A 27 -15.14 -21.41 2.93
C LEU A 27 -15.79 -22.78 2.73
N ARG A 28 -15.62 -23.35 1.54
CA ARG A 28 -15.84 -24.78 1.29
C ARG A 28 -14.80 -25.34 0.32
N ALA A 29 -14.48 -26.62 0.50
CA ALA A 29 -13.63 -27.35 -0.44
C ALA A 29 -14.47 -27.99 -1.55
N ARG A 30 -13.99 -27.93 -2.79
CA ARG A 30 -14.54 -28.65 -3.95
C ARG A 30 -13.41 -29.31 -4.73
N PRO A 31 -13.69 -30.32 -5.57
CA PRO A 31 -12.68 -30.87 -6.48
C PRO A 31 -12.05 -29.83 -7.41
N SER A 32 -12.79 -28.76 -7.73
CA SER A 32 -12.29 -27.63 -8.50
C SER A 32 -11.34 -26.74 -7.69
N GLY A 33 -11.39 -26.74 -6.36
CA GLY A 33 -10.59 -25.92 -5.46
C GLY A 33 -11.44 -25.27 -4.36
N MET A 34 -10.82 -24.37 -3.60
CA MET A 34 -11.48 -23.59 -2.56
C MET A 34 -12.49 -22.59 -3.15
N GLU A 35 -13.67 -22.53 -2.54
CA GLU A 35 -14.71 -21.53 -2.83
C GLU A 35 -15.09 -20.78 -1.56
N VAL A 36 -15.50 -19.52 -1.72
CA VAL A 36 -15.96 -18.64 -0.65
C VAL A 36 -17.38 -18.18 -0.93
N LEU A 37 -18.18 -18.05 0.14
CA LEU A 37 -19.55 -17.55 0.08
C LEU A 37 -19.56 -16.02 -0.02
N LEU A 38 -20.22 -15.50 -1.05
CA LEU A 38 -20.49 -14.06 -1.22
C LEU A 38 -21.99 -13.81 -1.37
N LEU A 39 -22.47 -12.75 -0.73
CA LEU A 39 -23.86 -12.31 -0.75
C LEU A 39 -23.97 -11.01 -1.55
N ARG A 40 -24.95 -10.94 -2.44
CA ARG A 40 -25.28 -9.71 -3.18
C ARG A 40 -26.30 -8.91 -2.37
N ARG A 41 -25.88 -7.75 -1.86
CA ARG A 41 -26.77 -6.86 -1.09
C ARG A 41 -27.91 -6.35 -1.95
N ALA A 42 -29.13 -6.34 -1.40
CA ALA A 42 -30.30 -5.78 -2.05
C ALA A 42 -30.07 -4.31 -2.48
N VAL A 43 -30.73 -3.91 -3.57
CA VAL A 43 -30.61 -2.54 -4.08
C VAL A 43 -31.38 -1.59 -3.16
N ARG A 44 -30.68 -0.68 -2.47
CA ARG A 44 -31.29 0.35 -1.62
C ARG A 44 -30.86 1.72 -2.13
N ALA A 45 -31.83 2.61 -2.36
CA ALA A 45 -31.54 4.00 -2.74
C ALA A 45 -30.67 4.67 -1.67
N ASN A 46 -29.62 5.38 -2.08
CA ASN A 46 -28.65 6.07 -1.21
C ASN A 46 -27.72 5.20 -0.35
N ASP A 47 -27.56 3.90 -0.62
CA ASP A 47 -26.50 3.07 -0.02
C ASP A 47 -25.35 2.85 -1.03
N PHE A 48 -24.15 3.37 -0.74
CA PHE A 48 -22.96 3.24 -1.59
C PHE A 48 -22.56 1.77 -1.84
N SER A 49 -22.90 0.89 -0.90
CA SER A 49 -22.68 -0.55 -0.95
C SER A 49 -23.88 -1.36 -1.47
N SER A 50 -24.94 -0.68 -1.91
CA SER A 50 -26.04 -1.29 -2.66
C SER A 50 -25.49 -2.08 -3.84
N ASP A 51 -26.02 -3.29 -4.08
CA ASP A 51 -25.62 -4.17 -5.18
C ASP A 51 -24.19 -4.73 -5.12
N ALA A 52 -23.45 -4.47 -4.02
CA ALA A 52 -22.12 -5.02 -3.82
C ALA A 52 -22.19 -6.48 -3.33
N TYR A 53 -21.19 -7.27 -3.75
CA TYR A 53 -20.95 -8.59 -3.18
C TYR A 53 -20.09 -8.47 -1.92
N VAL A 54 -20.58 -9.01 -0.81
CA VAL A 54 -19.97 -8.95 0.53
C VAL A 54 -19.97 -10.33 1.20
N PHE A 55 -19.25 -10.45 2.31
CA PHE A 55 -19.41 -11.60 3.21
C PHE A 55 -20.63 -11.39 4.10
N PRO A 56 -21.26 -12.46 4.60
CA PRO A 56 -22.32 -12.31 5.59
C PRO A 56 -21.84 -11.55 6.82
N GLY A 57 -22.67 -10.68 7.37
CA GLY A 57 -22.32 -9.92 8.55
C GLY A 57 -23.09 -8.62 8.75
N GLY A 58 -23.07 -8.15 9.99
CA GLY A 58 -23.81 -6.96 10.40
C GLY A 58 -23.31 -6.38 11.71
N VAL A 59 -24.20 -5.67 12.40
CA VAL A 59 -23.88 -4.89 13.60
C VAL A 59 -23.85 -5.81 14.81
N VAL A 60 -22.91 -5.60 15.72
CA VAL A 60 -22.92 -6.27 17.03
C VAL A 60 -24.08 -5.71 17.85
N ASP A 61 -25.01 -6.56 18.24
CA ASP A 61 -26.19 -6.20 19.03
C ASP A 61 -25.91 -6.40 20.52
N ALA A 62 -26.49 -5.57 21.38
CA ALA A 62 -26.34 -5.72 22.83
C ALA A 62 -26.89 -7.08 23.33
N ALA A 63 -27.89 -7.65 22.65
CA ALA A 63 -28.46 -8.96 22.94
C ALA A 63 -27.50 -10.12 22.59
N ASP A 64 -26.46 -9.92 21.77
CA ASP A 64 -25.46 -10.95 21.50
C ASP A 64 -24.80 -11.44 22.79
N ARG A 65 -24.64 -10.54 23.77
CA ARG A 65 -24.10 -10.87 25.11
C ARG A 65 -24.92 -11.92 25.84
N HIS A 66 -26.24 -11.98 25.62
CA HIS A 66 -27.10 -12.96 26.30
C HIS A 66 -26.79 -14.41 25.90
N ALA A 67 -26.13 -14.63 24.77
CA ALA A 67 -25.77 -15.96 24.28
C ALA A 67 -24.40 -16.45 24.78
N HIS A 68 -23.68 -15.68 25.61
CA HIS A 68 -22.40 -16.11 26.20
C HIS A 68 -22.52 -17.47 26.90
N ALA A 69 -23.57 -17.67 27.70
CA ALA A 69 -23.82 -18.92 28.41
C ALA A 69 -24.12 -20.12 27.49
N ALA A 70 -24.45 -19.86 26.22
CA ALA A 70 -24.69 -20.88 25.20
C ALA A 70 -23.48 -21.11 24.28
N CYS A 71 -22.34 -20.47 24.52
CA CYS A 71 -21.12 -20.64 23.72
C CYS A 71 -20.21 -21.72 24.29
N HIS A 72 -19.70 -22.61 23.44
CA HIS A 72 -18.72 -23.63 23.81
C HIS A 72 -17.37 -23.42 23.12
N GLY A 73 -16.28 -23.75 23.83
CA GLY A 73 -14.92 -23.78 23.29
C GLY A 73 -14.22 -22.42 23.15
N LEU A 74 -14.87 -21.32 23.52
CA LEU A 74 -14.25 -19.99 23.60
C LEU A 74 -14.94 -19.15 24.68
N THR A 75 -14.16 -18.65 25.63
CA THR A 75 -14.62 -17.71 26.66
C THR A 75 -14.50 -16.25 26.20
N ASP A 76 -15.21 -15.33 26.88
CA ASP A 76 -15.06 -13.90 26.60
C ASP A 76 -13.65 -13.37 26.88
N ALA A 77 -12.97 -13.91 27.90
CA ALA A 77 -11.59 -13.53 28.19
C ALA A 77 -10.64 -13.89 27.03
N GLU A 78 -10.72 -15.14 26.53
CA GLU A 78 -9.91 -15.60 25.39
C GLU A 78 -10.27 -14.85 24.09
N ALA A 79 -11.56 -14.60 23.86
CA ALA A 79 -12.01 -13.81 22.70
C ALA A 79 -11.51 -12.36 22.80
N SER A 80 -11.61 -11.74 23.96
CA SER A 80 -11.17 -10.35 24.18
C SER A 80 -9.67 -10.21 24.02
N GLU A 81 -8.89 -11.17 24.54
CA GLU A 81 -7.44 -11.24 24.34
C GLU A 81 -7.08 -11.29 22.84
N ARG A 82 -7.70 -12.20 22.08
CA ARG A 82 -7.48 -12.33 20.62
C ARG A 82 -7.83 -11.07 19.84
N LEU A 83 -8.83 -10.32 20.30
CA LEU A 83 -9.34 -9.12 19.64
C LEU A 83 -8.68 -7.82 20.15
N HIS A 84 -7.73 -7.93 21.08
CA HIS A 84 -7.10 -6.81 21.79
C HIS A 84 -8.14 -5.87 22.43
N LEU A 85 -9.13 -6.45 23.10
CA LEU A 85 -10.18 -5.76 23.84
C LEU A 85 -10.06 -6.01 25.34
N PRO A 86 -10.49 -5.07 26.19
CA PRO A 86 -10.54 -5.29 27.63
C PRO A 86 -11.58 -6.35 28.03
N GLU A 87 -12.73 -6.37 27.36
CA GLU A 87 -13.83 -7.33 27.54
C GLU A 87 -14.77 -7.29 26.32
N GLY A 88 -15.72 -8.23 26.22
CA GLY A 88 -16.76 -8.23 25.18
C GLY A 88 -16.30 -8.74 23.82
N GLY A 89 -15.14 -9.40 23.73
CA GLY A 89 -14.66 -10.02 22.50
C GLY A 89 -15.62 -11.09 21.98
N LEU A 90 -16.30 -11.83 22.86
CA LEU A 90 -17.23 -12.90 22.46
C LEU A 90 -18.48 -12.35 21.77
N ASP A 91 -18.86 -11.10 22.04
CA ASP A 91 -19.98 -10.42 21.37
C ASP A 91 -19.77 -10.38 19.85
N TYR A 92 -18.53 -10.20 19.37
CA TYR A 92 -18.21 -10.20 17.94
C TYR A 92 -18.32 -11.59 17.28
N TYR A 93 -17.91 -12.64 18.00
CA TYR A 93 -18.03 -14.00 17.49
C TYR A 93 -19.50 -14.40 17.38
N ILE A 94 -20.30 -14.07 18.40
CA ILE A 94 -21.74 -14.34 18.41
C ILE A 94 -22.43 -13.56 17.29
N ALA A 95 -22.12 -12.27 17.13
CA ALA A 95 -22.64 -11.45 16.05
C ALA A 95 -22.29 -12.05 14.67
N ALA A 96 -21.06 -12.50 14.45
CA ALA A 96 -20.67 -13.15 13.19
C ALA A 96 -21.49 -14.42 12.89
N ILE A 97 -21.76 -15.23 13.92
CA ILE A 97 -22.57 -16.44 13.78
C ILE A 97 -24.04 -16.09 13.54
N ARG A 98 -24.59 -15.14 14.32
CA ARG A 98 -25.98 -14.68 14.23
C ARG A 98 -26.27 -14.12 12.84
N GLU A 99 -25.48 -13.16 12.38
CA GLU A 99 -25.66 -12.50 11.08
C GLU A 99 -25.50 -13.50 9.91
N CYS A 100 -24.53 -14.42 10.00
CA CYS A 100 -24.40 -15.48 9.00
C CYS A 100 -25.63 -16.39 8.95
N PHE A 101 -26.21 -16.72 10.10
CA PHE A 101 -27.42 -17.51 10.17
C PHE A 101 -28.65 -16.75 9.66
N GLU A 102 -28.81 -15.48 10.04
CA GLU A 102 -29.88 -14.60 9.58
C GLU A 102 -29.89 -14.50 8.05
N GLU A 103 -28.74 -14.21 7.43
CA GLU A 103 -28.66 -13.93 5.99
C GLU A 103 -28.55 -15.20 5.12
N THR A 104 -28.01 -16.30 5.66
CA THR A 104 -27.66 -17.49 4.85
C THR A 104 -28.23 -18.81 5.36
N GLY A 105 -28.80 -18.84 6.57
CA GLY A 105 -29.26 -20.08 7.21
C GLY A 105 -28.12 -21.07 7.55
N VAL A 106 -26.86 -20.68 7.38
CA VAL A 106 -25.70 -21.43 7.85
C VAL A 106 -25.49 -21.12 9.33
N LEU A 107 -25.51 -22.15 10.17
CA LEU A 107 -25.42 -22.01 11.62
C LEU A 107 -24.19 -22.71 12.17
N PHE A 108 -23.33 -21.95 12.85
CA PHE A 108 -22.16 -22.45 13.55
C PHE A 108 -22.52 -22.78 15.00
N ALA A 109 -23.18 -23.92 15.17
CA ALA A 109 -23.61 -24.43 16.47
C ALA A 109 -23.62 -25.97 16.46
N ASP A 110 -23.70 -26.54 17.65
CA ASP A 110 -23.91 -27.97 17.88
C ASP A 110 -25.18 -28.16 18.73
N SER A 111 -25.87 -29.27 18.53
CA SER A 111 -26.88 -29.76 19.48
C SER A 111 -26.18 -30.29 20.73
N VAL A 112 -26.91 -30.37 21.84
CA VAL A 112 -26.47 -31.09 23.05
C VAL A 112 -25.98 -32.51 22.77
N ASP A 113 -26.55 -33.19 21.76
CA ASP A 113 -26.25 -34.58 21.41
C ASP A 113 -25.24 -34.73 20.26
N GLY A 114 -24.68 -33.63 19.74
CA GLY A 114 -23.71 -33.64 18.63
C GLY A 114 -24.09 -32.69 17.48
N PRO A 115 -23.71 -32.97 16.23
CA PRO A 115 -24.03 -32.11 15.10
C PRO A 115 -25.55 -31.92 14.94
N ILE A 116 -25.97 -30.72 14.54
CA ILE A 116 -27.38 -30.42 14.27
C ILE A 116 -27.83 -31.18 13.02
N ASP A 117 -28.84 -32.06 13.17
CA ASP A 117 -29.42 -32.78 12.04
C ASP A 117 -30.24 -31.86 11.11
N SER A 118 -30.55 -32.33 9.90
CA SER A 118 -31.24 -31.53 8.89
C SER A 118 -32.67 -31.13 9.25
N VAL A 119 -33.38 -31.93 10.05
CA VAL A 119 -34.75 -31.66 10.48
C VAL A 119 -34.74 -30.54 11.53
N SER A 120 -33.87 -30.67 12.53
CA SER A 120 -33.63 -29.67 13.56
C SER A 120 -33.16 -28.35 12.93
N LEU A 121 -32.21 -28.39 12.00
CA LEU A 121 -31.74 -27.20 11.29
C LEU A 121 -32.86 -26.52 10.50
N THR A 122 -33.75 -27.28 9.85
CA THR A 122 -34.91 -26.72 9.13
C THR A 122 -35.85 -26.00 10.09
N ALA A 123 -36.11 -26.57 11.27
CA ALA A 123 -36.95 -25.95 12.29
C ALA A 123 -36.32 -24.66 12.86
N ILE A 124 -35.00 -24.66 13.06
CA ILE A 124 -34.25 -23.46 13.50
C ILE A 124 -34.29 -22.38 12.41
N ARG A 125 -34.08 -22.75 11.13
CA ARG A 125 -34.14 -21.83 9.98
C ARG A 125 -35.50 -21.14 9.83
N ALA A 126 -36.59 -21.80 10.24
CA ALA A 126 -37.91 -21.19 10.24
C ALA A 126 -38.03 -20.00 11.22
N GLN A 127 -37.07 -19.80 12.13
CA GLN A 127 -37.02 -18.66 13.04
C GLN A 127 -36.14 -17.49 12.55
N ARG A 128 -35.55 -17.58 11.34
CA ARG A 128 -34.65 -16.53 10.82
C ARG A 128 -35.32 -15.16 10.72
N GLU A 129 -36.55 -15.11 10.23
CA GLU A 129 -37.32 -13.85 10.11
C GLU A 129 -37.60 -13.26 11.50
N ALA A 130 -37.98 -14.10 12.46
CA ALA A 130 -38.21 -13.70 13.84
C ALA A 130 -36.92 -13.13 14.49
N LEU A 131 -35.77 -13.72 14.19
CA LEU A 131 -34.46 -13.28 14.66
C LEU A 131 -34.06 -11.94 14.01
N HIS A 132 -34.20 -11.84 12.69
CA HIS A 132 -33.91 -10.64 11.91
C HIS A 132 -34.72 -9.43 12.37
N ASP A 133 -36.03 -9.61 12.59
CA ASP A 133 -36.92 -8.56 13.09
C ASP A 133 -36.81 -8.34 14.62
N THR A 134 -35.82 -8.96 15.27
CA THR A 134 -35.52 -8.86 16.72
C THR A 134 -36.65 -9.31 17.65
N THR A 135 -37.61 -10.10 17.15
CA THR A 135 -38.69 -10.67 17.97
C THR A 135 -38.21 -11.81 18.86
N VAL A 136 -37.14 -12.51 18.45
CA VAL A 136 -36.36 -13.44 19.26
C VAL A 136 -34.88 -13.07 19.18
N ASP A 137 -34.12 -13.33 20.24
CA ASP A 137 -32.66 -13.20 20.22
C ASP A 137 -31.99 -14.57 20.00
N ILE A 138 -30.71 -14.55 19.59
CA ILE A 138 -29.94 -15.77 19.33
C ILE A 138 -29.82 -16.65 20.59
N ALA A 139 -29.81 -16.04 21.78
CA ALA A 139 -29.82 -16.74 23.06
C ALA A 139 -31.13 -17.52 23.29
N SER A 140 -32.27 -16.96 22.91
CA SER A 140 -33.59 -17.61 22.99
C SER A 140 -33.68 -18.78 22.01
N LEU A 141 -33.11 -18.66 20.81
CA LEU A 141 -32.98 -19.78 19.88
C LEU A 141 -32.13 -20.90 20.48
N CYS A 142 -30.98 -20.57 21.08
CA CYS A 142 -30.13 -21.56 21.75
C CYS A 142 -30.91 -22.35 22.82
N ARG A 143 -31.69 -21.65 23.65
CA ARG A 143 -32.53 -22.30 24.68
C ARG A 143 -33.66 -23.13 24.08
N THR A 144 -34.35 -22.61 23.07
CA THR A 144 -35.55 -23.22 22.48
C THR A 144 -35.22 -24.52 21.76
N PHE A 145 -34.09 -24.55 21.04
CA PHE A 145 -33.65 -25.70 20.24
C PHE A 145 -32.58 -26.54 20.92
N ALA A 146 -32.21 -26.23 22.16
CA ALA A 146 -31.15 -26.91 22.90
C ALA A 146 -29.83 -27.01 22.09
N ILE A 147 -29.39 -25.88 21.55
CA ILE A 147 -28.14 -25.77 20.79
C ILE A 147 -27.12 -24.87 21.49
N HIS A 148 -25.86 -25.12 21.24
CA HIS A 148 -24.72 -24.35 21.72
C HIS A 148 -23.97 -23.74 20.53
N LEU A 149 -23.72 -22.43 20.57
CA LEU A 149 -22.92 -21.76 19.56
C LEU A 149 -21.47 -22.26 19.63
N ALA A 150 -20.82 -22.38 18.47
CA ALA A 150 -19.48 -22.91 18.32
C ALA A 150 -18.46 -21.84 17.86
N PRO A 151 -18.24 -20.75 18.65
CA PRO A 151 -17.32 -19.67 18.28
C PRO A 151 -15.86 -20.13 18.11
N ALA A 152 -15.48 -21.26 18.71
CA ALA A 152 -14.16 -21.87 18.51
C ALA A 152 -13.87 -22.29 17.06
N ARG A 153 -14.90 -22.43 16.21
CA ARG A 153 -14.77 -22.75 14.78
C ARG A 153 -14.42 -21.53 13.92
N LEU A 154 -14.42 -20.33 14.50
CA LEU A 154 -14.14 -19.08 13.82
C LEU A 154 -12.70 -18.62 14.15
N HIS A 155 -11.92 -18.29 13.13
CA HIS A 155 -10.60 -17.68 13.29
C HIS A 155 -10.64 -16.19 12.98
N TYR A 156 -10.09 -15.36 13.86
CA TYR A 156 -10.02 -13.92 13.64
C TYR A 156 -9.05 -13.63 12.49
N LEU A 157 -9.51 -12.91 11.46
CA LEU A 157 -8.80 -12.78 10.19
C LEU A 157 -8.40 -11.35 9.84
N SER A 158 -9.30 -10.38 10.03
CA SER A 158 -9.06 -9.01 9.56
C SER A 158 -9.86 -7.98 10.36
N HIS A 159 -9.37 -6.74 10.43
CA HIS A 159 -10.03 -5.64 11.14
C HIS A 159 -10.05 -4.37 10.30
N TRP A 160 -11.25 -3.90 9.98
CA TRP A 160 -11.44 -2.73 9.12
C TRP A 160 -12.31 -1.68 9.78
N VAL A 161 -11.89 -0.43 9.65
CA VAL A 161 -12.70 0.72 10.02
C VAL A 161 -13.00 1.57 8.81
N THR A 162 -14.26 1.95 8.67
CA THR A 162 -14.71 2.80 7.56
C THR A 162 -14.00 4.17 7.61
N PRO A 163 -13.54 4.71 6.47
CA PRO A 163 -12.88 6.02 6.38
C PRO A 163 -13.58 7.14 7.15
N LEU A 164 -12.83 8.11 7.67
CA LEU A 164 -13.37 9.21 8.48
C LEU A 164 -14.38 10.08 7.72
N ALA A 165 -14.12 10.40 6.45
CA ALA A 165 -15.01 11.26 5.66
C ALA A 165 -16.27 10.58 5.11
N LEU A 166 -16.63 9.39 5.61
CA LEU A 166 -17.92 8.75 5.31
C LEU A 166 -18.90 8.92 6.47
N PRO A 167 -20.18 9.26 6.21
CA PRO A 167 -21.17 9.52 7.26
C PRO A 167 -21.61 8.24 7.99
N LYS A 168 -21.61 7.09 7.31
CA LYS A 168 -21.98 5.79 7.88
C LYS A 168 -20.70 4.98 8.08
N ARG A 169 -20.33 4.75 9.34
CA ARG A 169 -19.04 4.13 9.70
C ARG A 169 -19.21 2.87 10.52
N PHE A 170 -18.41 1.87 10.18
CA PHE A 170 -18.33 0.58 10.85
C PHE A 170 -16.91 0.27 11.31
N ASP A 171 -16.80 -0.37 12.47
CA ASP A 171 -15.61 -1.03 13.00
C ASP A 171 -15.86 -2.55 12.91
N THR A 172 -15.44 -3.12 11.78
CA THR A 172 -15.79 -4.48 11.37
C THR A 172 -14.64 -5.44 11.63
N ARG A 173 -14.91 -6.50 12.40
CA ARG A 173 -14.01 -7.66 12.57
C ARG A 173 -14.45 -8.78 11.64
N PHE A 174 -13.51 -9.33 10.88
CA PHE A 174 -13.74 -10.44 9.97
C PHE A 174 -13.23 -11.73 10.59
N PHE A 175 -14.05 -12.77 10.51
CA PHE A 175 -13.73 -14.12 10.94
C PHE A 175 -13.72 -15.07 9.75
N LEU A 176 -12.93 -16.14 9.82
CA LEU A 176 -12.87 -17.20 8.83
C LEU A 176 -13.42 -18.50 9.42
N ALA A 177 -14.26 -19.20 8.67
CA ALA A 177 -14.74 -20.53 9.05
C ALA A 177 -15.01 -21.42 7.84
N VAL A 178 -15.05 -22.72 8.07
CA VAL A 178 -15.45 -23.71 7.06
C VAL A 178 -16.94 -24.00 7.20
N LEU A 179 -17.65 -24.07 6.07
CA LEU A 179 -19.05 -24.47 6.02
C LEU A 179 -19.28 -25.77 6.82
N PRO A 180 -20.17 -25.79 7.82
CA PRO A 180 -20.47 -27.00 8.57
C PRO A 180 -21.02 -28.12 7.68
N ASP A 181 -20.62 -29.35 7.97
CA ASP A 181 -21.01 -30.52 7.20
C ASP A 181 -22.54 -30.65 7.09
N GLY A 182 -23.02 -30.98 5.89
CA GLY A 182 -24.44 -31.17 5.62
C GLY A 182 -25.27 -29.89 5.48
N GLN A 183 -24.70 -28.71 5.72
CA GLN A 183 -25.42 -27.44 5.53
C GLN A 183 -25.26 -26.88 4.11
N GLN A 184 -26.29 -26.18 3.63
CA GLN A 184 -26.26 -25.37 2.41
C GLN A 184 -26.75 -23.95 2.70
N ALA A 185 -26.18 -22.97 2.01
CA ALA A 185 -26.61 -21.58 2.14
C ALA A 185 -27.96 -21.35 1.44
N GLU A 186 -28.87 -20.65 2.12
CA GLU A 186 -30.20 -20.26 1.67
C GLU A 186 -30.40 -18.77 1.99
N VAL A 187 -30.74 -17.96 0.98
CA VAL A 187 -30.95 -16.51 1.17
C VAL A 187 -32.43 -16.20 1.31
N ASP A 188 -32.75 -15.22 2.16
CA ASP A 188 -34.12 -14.80 2.49
C ASP A 188 -34.80 -13.93 1.41
N GLN A 189 -34.09 -13.51 0.35
CA GLN A 189 -34.58 -12.57 -0.69
C GLN A 189 -34.98 -11.17 -0.19
N ILE A 190 -34.85 -10.88 1.11
CA ILE A 190 -35.26 -9.61 1.74
C ILE A 190 -34.04 -8.69 1.86
N GLU A 191 -32.96 -9.16 2.49
CA GLU A 191 -31.72 -8.40 2.65
C GLU A 191 -30.68 -8.76 1.59
N THR A 192 -30.67 -10.03 1.19
CA THR A 192 -29.75 -10.59 0.21
C THR A 192 -30.51 -11.03 -1.04
N ALA A 193 -30.20 -10.40 -2.17
CA ALA A 193 -30.84 -10.70 -3.46
C ALA A 193 -30.36 -12.04 -4.07
N ALA A 194 -29.15 -12.46 -3.74
CA ALA A 194 -28.57 -13.74 -4.16
C ALA A 194 -27.34 -14.08 -3.32
N HIS A 195 -27.07 -15.38 -3.14
CA HIS A 195 -25.75 -15.85 -2.72
C HIS A 195 -25.02 -16.51 -3.90
N ARG A 196 -23.70 -16.51 -3.84
CA ARG A 196 -22.85 -17.26 -4.78
C ARG A 196 -21.64 -17.82 -4.06
N TRP A 197 -21.34 -19.08 -4.35
CA TRP A 197 -20.05 -19.66 -4.07
C TRP A 197 -19.12 -19.35 -5.23
N MET A 198 -17.98 -18.73 -4.95
CA MET A 198 -17.02 -18.33 -5.98
C MET A 198 -15.60 -18.74 -5.58
N ARG A 199 -14.78 -19.07 -6.58
CA ARG A 199 -13.33 -19.12 -6.36
C ARG A 199 -12.80 -17.69 -6.14
N PRO A 200 -11.84 -17.47 -5.21
CA PRO A 200 -11.27 -16.15 -4.96
C PRO A 200 -10.79 -15.45 -6.24
N GLY A 201 -10.01 -16.13 -7.08
CA GLY A 201 -9.52 -15.56 -8.35
C GLY A 201 -10.59 -15.20 -9.36
N TYR A 202 -11.70 -15.94 -9.39
CA TYR A 202 -12.82 -15.57 -10.26
C TYR A 202 -13.49 -14.27 -9.77
N ALA A 203 -13.71 -14.15 -8.45
CA ALA A 203 -14.29 -12.95 -7.87
C ALA A 203 -13.39 -11.72 -8.10
N LEU A 204 -12.08 -11.89 -7.96
CA LEU A 204 -11.10 -10.82 -8.19
C LEU A 204 -11.02 -10.39 -9.65
N ALA A 205 -11.04 -11.34 -10.60
CA ALA A 205 -11.05 -11.03 -12.03
C ALA A 205 -12.31 -10.23 -12.45
N HIS A 206 -13.42 -10.37 -11.71
CA HIS A 206 -14.69 -9.68 -11.98
C HIS A 206 -15.02 -8.61 -10.92
N ALA A 207 -14.01 -8.11 -10.19
CA ALA A 207 -14.23 -7.30 -9.00
C ALA A 207 -15.03 -6.02 -9.23
N GLU A 208 -14.92 -5.38 -10.40
CA GLU A 208 -15.72 -4.19 -10.73
C GLU A 208 -17.17 -4.55 -11.03
N GLN A 209 -17.42 -5.66 -11.74
CA GLN A 209 -18.77 -6.15 -12.03
C GLN A 209 -19.50 -6.59 -10.75
N LEU A 210 -18.76 -7.18 -9.81
CA LEU A 210 -19.25 -7.60 -8.50
C LEU A 210 -19.24 -6.45 -7.47
N ARG A 211 -18.76 -5.26 -7.86
CA ARG A 211 -18.63 -4.07 -7.00
C ARG A 211 -17.98 -4.37 -5.64
N LEU A 212 -16.93 -5.20 -5.65
CA LEU A 212 -16.29 -5.66 -4.41
C LEU A 212 -15.72 -4.49 -3.61
N LEU A 213 -16.07 -4.42 -2.33
CA LEU A 213 -15.53 -3.40 -1.43
C LEU A 213 -14.06 -3.70 -1.08
N PRO A 214 -13.26 -2.71 -0.65
CA PRO A 214 -11.84 -2.92 -0.33
C PRO A 214 -11.56 -4.05 0.68
N PRO A 215 -12.29 -4.20 1.80
CA PRO A 215 -12.08 -5.31 2.72
C PRO A 215 -12.28 -6.67 2.04
N THR A 216 -13.35 -6.81 1.26
CA THR A 216 -13.66 -8.03 0.50
C THR A 216 -12.56 -8.33 -0.53
N ARG A 217 -12.10 -7.32 -1.27
CA ARG A 217 -11.00 -7.47 -2.24
C ARG A 217 -9.70 -7.97 -1.58
N LYS A 218 -9.30 -7.37 -0.45
CA LYS A 218 -8.06 -7.75 0.26
C LYS A 218 -8.15 -9.16 0.85
N ILE A 219 -9.28 -9.52 1.44
CA ILE A 219 -9.50 -10.88 1.97
C ILE A 219 -9.48 -11.91 0.83
N LEU A 220 -10.10 -11.61 -0.32
CA LEU A 220 -10.05 -12.49 -1.48
C LEU A 220 -8.62 -12.63 -2.06
N GLN A 221 -7.84 -11.55 -2.06
CA GLN A 221 -6.42 -11.59 -2.47
C GLN A 221 -5.59 -12.47 -1.54
N TRP A 222 -5.82 -12.35 -0.23
CA TRP A 222 -5.20 -13.22 0.75
C TRP A 222 -5.61 -14.69 0.53
N LEU A 223 -6.90 -14.97 0.34
CA LEU A 223 -7.40 -16.33 0.02
C LEU A 223 -6.83 -16.89 -1.28
N GLU A 224 -6.60 -16.08 -2.30
CA GLU A 224 -5.99 -16.53 -3.57
C GLU A 224 -4.50 -16.89 -3.40
N SER A 225 -3.82 -16.34 -2.40
CA SER A 225 -2.46 -16.74 -2.05
C SER A 225 -2.38 -18.06 -1.27
N MET A 226 -3.51 -18.57 -0.77
CA MET A 226 -3.59 -19.85 -0.04
C MET A 226 -3.72 -21.02 -1.02
N LYS A 227 -3.15 -22.17 -0.65
CA LYS A 227 -3.19 -23.38 -1.48
C LYS A 227 -4.59 -24.02 -1.51
N ASP A 228 -5.21 -24.16 -0.35
CA ASP A 228 -6.50 -24.82 -0.14
C ASP A 228 -7.17 -24.33 1.16
N VAL A 229 -8.31 -24.92 1.52
CA VAL A 229 -9.09 -24.51 2.71
C VAL A 229 -8.30 -24.76 4.01
N ASP A 230 -7.58 -25.88 4.11
CA ASP A 230 -6.85 -26.24 5.32
C ASP A 230 -5.67 -25.28 5.53
N ASP A 231 -4.97 -24.92 4.44
CA ASP A 231 -3.91 -23.91 4.46
C ASP A 231 -4.44 -22.53 4.88
N ALA A 232 -5.60 -22.13 4.37
CA ALA A 232 -6.24 -20.87 4.77
C ALA A 232 -6.63 -20.87 6.26
N MET A 233 -7.25 -21.95 6.76
CA MET A 233 -7.64 -22.07 8.16
C MET A 233 -6.42 -22.09 9.10
N GLY A 234 -5.38 -22.86 8.76
CA GLY A 234 -4.14 -22.91 9.52
C GLY A 234 -3.41 -21.57 9.56
N THR A 235 -3.38 -20.85 8.44
CA THR A 235 -2.76 -19.52 8.36
C THR A 235 -3.55 -18.50 9.20
N ALA A 236 -4.88 -18.49 9.13
CA ALA A 236 -5.71 -17.61 9.94
C ALA A 236 -5.58 -17.90 11.44
N GLN A 237 -5.50 -19.18 11.83
CA GLN A 237 -5.28 -19.58 13.23
C GLN A 237 -3.92 -19.13 13.77
N ALA A 238 -2.90 -19.09 12.92
CA ALA A 238 -1.54 -18.70 13.29
C ALA A 238 -1.31 -17.18 13.35
N LEU A 239 -2.31 -16.36 13.01
CA LEU A 239 -2.20 -14.90 13.10
C LEU A 239 -2.07 -14.47 14.57
N ALA A 240 -0.89 -13.99 14.94
CA ALA A 240 -0.62 -13.46 16.28
C ALA A 240 -1.14 -12.02 16.45
N ASP A 241 -1.19 -11.25 15.36
CA ASP A 241 -1.69 -9.88 15.36
C ASP A 241 -2.54 -9.62 14.12
N VAL A 242 -3.64 -8.89 14.30
CA VAL A 242 -4.57 -8.49 13.23
C VAL A 242 -4.65 -6.96 13.26
N PRO A 243 -3.93 -6.26 12.37
CA PRO A 243 -3.85 -4.81 12.41
C PRO A 243 -5.19 -4.18 12.06
N ARG A 244 -5.53 -3.10 12.79
CA ARG A 244 -6.68 -2.26 12.48
C ARG A 244 -6.42 -1.41 11.24
N ILE A 245 -7.16 -1.67 10.16
CA ILE A 245 -7.04 -0.96 8.89
C ILE A 245 -8.14 0.10 8.76
N GLN A 246 -7.78 1.38 8.78
CA GLN A 246 -8.70 2.47 8.41
C GLN A 246 -8.22 3.13 7.12
N PRO A 247 -8.83 2.84 5.96
CA PRO A 247 -8.43 3.45 4.71
C PRO A 247 -8.68 4.96 4.70
N ARG A 248 -7.90 5.69 3.89
CA ARG A 248 -8.10 7.12 3.61
C ARG A 248 -8.87 7.24 2.31
N LEU A 249 -9.89 8.09 2.26
CA LEU A 249 -10.52 8.40 0.97
C LEU A 249 -9.62 9.32 0.17
N ALA A 250 -9.52 9.09 -1.13
CA ALA A 250 -8.80 9.96 -2.05
C ALA A 250 -9.42 9.89 -3.45
N ASN A 251 -9.13 10.90 -4.28
CA ASN A 251 -9.60 10.99 -5.65
C ASN A 251 -8.59 10.43 -6.65
N GLY A 252 -9.08 9.94 -7.78
CA GLY A 252 -8.24 9.50 -8.89
C GLY A 252 -9.05 8.87 -10.01
N LYS A 253 -8.39 8.08 -10.86
CA LYS A 253 -8.97 7.46 -12.07
C LYS A 253 -10.25 6.63 -11.87
N ARG A 254 -10.52 6.11 -10.67
CA ARG A 254 -11.75 5.36 -10.29
C ARG A 254 -12.77 6.23 -9.53
N GLY A 255 -12.59 7.54 -9.55
CA GLY A 255 -13.31 8.46 -8.66
C GLY A 255 -12.78 8.39 -7.23
N ARG A 256 -13.64 8.73 -6.26
CA ARG A 256 -13.34 8.71 -4.82
C ARG A 256 -13.21 7.25 -4.35
N TRP A 257 -12.01 6.86 -3.90
CA TRP A 257 -11.66 5.48 -3.58
C TRP A 257 -10.96 5.38 -2.21
N PRO A 258 -11.22 4.32 -1.41
CA PRO A 258 -10.48 4.07 -0.17
C PRO A 258 -9.09 3.50 -0.45
N VAL A 259 -8.05 4.19 0.01
CA VAL A 259 -6.63 3.84 -0.10
C VAL A 259 -6.16 3.20 1.19
N THR A 260 -5.54 2.04 1.07
CA THR A 260 -5.07 1.21 2.19
C THR A 260 -3.58 1.47 2.53
N PRO A 261 -3.12 1.16 3.76
CA PRO A 261 -1.75 1.41 4.20
C PRO A 261 -0.63 0.81 3.32
N ASP A 262 -0.92 -0.27 2.61
CA ASP A 262 0.04 -0.92 1.71
C ASP A 262 0.05 -0.31 0.30
N GLU A 263 -0.85 0.62 -0.01
CA GLU A 263 -0.89 1.28 -1.31
C GLU A 263 0.10 2.46 -1.39
N PRO A 264 0.73 2.69 -2.57
CA PRO A 264 1.78 3.70 -2.73
C PRO A 264 1.40 5.13 -2.28
N ALA A 265 0.16 5.56 -2.53
CA ALA A 265 -0.27 6.92 -2.19
C ALA A 265 -0.52 7.15 -0.69
N TRP A 266 -0.60 6.09 0.12
CA TRP A 266 -1.01 6.17 1.52
C TRP A 266 -0.22 7.20 2.33
N ALA A 267 1.11 7.14 2.22
CA ALA A 267 2.01 8.00 2.96
C ALA A 267 1.83 9.48 2.58
N GLU A 268 1.78 9.80 1.28
CA GLU A 268 1.56 11.16 0.79
C GLU A 268 0.18 11.72 1.15
N LEU A 269 -0.85 10.88 1.30
CA LEU A 269 -2.17 11.32 1.75
C LEU A 269 -2.17 11.87 3.17
N SER A 270 -1.23 11.45 4.03
CA SER A 270 -1.07 12.06 5.35
C SER A 270 -0.52 13.49 5.30
N LEU A 271 0.11 13.87 4.19
CA LEU A 271 0.64 15.21 3.94
C LEU A 271 -0.35 16.09 3.18
N THR A 272 -0.99 15.53 2.16
CA THR A 272 -1.86 16.26 1.22
C THR A 272 -3.31 16.37 1.71
N ASP A 273 -3.74 15.50 2.62
CA ASP A 273 -5.07 15.50 3.22
C ASP A 273 -5.00 14.99 4.68
N PRO A 274 -4.32 15.75 5.58
CA PRO A 274 -4.08 15.33 6.96
C PRO A 274 -5.37 15.14 7.76
N GLU A 275 -6.41 15.92 7.43
CA GLU A 275 -7.74 15.87 8.06
C GLU A 275 -8.66 14.79 7.45
N GLU A 276 -8.14 13.97 6.52
CA GLU A 276 -8.84 12.86 5.85
C GLU A 276 -10.20 13.24 5.22
N GLN A 277 -10.30 14.44 4.64
CA GLN A 277 -11.56 14.96 4.04
C GLN A 277 -11.91 14.26 2.72
N GLY A 278 -10.97 13.55 2.11
CA GLY A 278 -11.08 12.94 0.80
C GLY A 278 -10.80 13.90 -0.34
N THR A 279 -9.95 14.90 -0.11
CA THR A 279 -9.49 15.88 -1.11
C THR A 279 -8.16 15.49 -1.74
N GLY A 280 -7.38 14.62 -1.08
CA GLY A 280 -6.12 14.10 -1.62
C GLY A 280 -6.31 13.22 -2.86
N HIS A 281 -5.20 12.81 -3.48
CA HIS A 281 -5.19 12.02 -4.71
C HIS A 281 -4.35 10.75 -4.60
N TYR A 282 -4.82 9.64 -5.17
CA TYR A 282 -4.11 8.35 -5.18
C TYR A 282 -3.47 8.00 -6.53
N ASP A 283 -3.57 8.90 -7.50
CA ASP A 283 -2.80 8.86 -8.74
C ASP A 283 -1.84 10.05 -8.83
N ILE A 284 -0.78 9.88 -9.61
CA ILE A 284 0.07 10.99 -10.05
C ILE A 284 -0.36 11.31 -11.47
N VAL A 285 -0.78 12.55 -11.70
CA VAL A 285 -1.21 13.04 -13.00
C VAL A 285 -0.19 14.08 -13.45
N PRO A 286 0.50 13.87 -14.58
CA PRO A 286 1.47 14.83 -15.10
C PRO A 286 0.89 16.24 -15.25
N GLY A 287 1.72 17.25 -14.95
CA GLY A 287 1.35 18.66 -14.99
C GLY A 287 0.45 19.15 -13.84
N ARG A 288 -0.13 18.26 -13.03
CA ARG A 288 -0.91 18.65 -11.84
C ARG A 288 0.02 19.09 -10.72
N VAL A 289 -0.16 20.31 -10.24
CA VAL A 289 0.50 20.82 -9.04
C VAL A 289 -0.11 20.15 -7.80
N VAL A 290 0.74 19.56 -6.98
CA VAL A 290 0.36 18.96 -5.69
C VAL A 290 1.12 19.66 -4.58
N THR A 291 0.42 20.30 -3.65
CA THR A 291 1.02 20.83 -2.42
C THR A 291 1.27 19.67 -1.46
N LEU A 292 2.54 19.34 -1.24
CA LEU A 292 2.95 18.27 -0.33
C LEU A 292 3.03 18.79 1.10
N MET A 293 3.62 19.97 1.29
CA MET A 293 3.74 20.64 2.58
C MET A 293 3.69 22.16 2.33
N PRO A 294 3.52 23.00 3.36
CA PRO A 294 3.66 24.45 3.21
C PRO A 294 4.95 24.83 2.47
N GLY A 295 4.81 25.50 1.33
CA GLY A 295 5.92 25.91 0.48
C GLY A 295 6.66 24.78 -0.23
N VAL A 296 6.12 23.56 -0.30
CA VAL A 296 6.71 22.44 -1.06
C VAL A 296 5.66 21.85 -2.00
N LEU A 297 5.90 21.99 -3.30
CA LEU A 297 5.02 21.54 -4.36
C LEU A 297 5.70 20.43 -5.19
N ARG A 298 4.89 19.59 -5.82
CA ARG A 298 5.32 18.65 -6.86
C ARG A 298 4.57 18.90 -8.16
N VAL A 299 5.29 18.86 -9.27
CA VAL A 299 4.75 18.75 -10.62
C VAL A 299 5.45 17.58 -11.31
N SER A 300 4.70 16.59 -11.78
CA SER A 300 5.29 15.45 -12.46
C SER A 300 5.29 15.64 -13.98
N ALA A 301 6.38 15.26 -14.64
CA ALA A 301 6.53 15.37 -16.08
C ALA A 301 5.68 14.35 -16.84
N PRO A 302 5.27 14.64 -18.11
CA PRO A 302 4.48 13.75 -18.93
C PRO A 302 5.32 12.67 -19.63
N ASN A 303 6.22 12.02 -18.89
CA ASN A 303 7.12 10.98 -19.37
C ASN A 303 6.91 9.61 -18.68
N PRO A 304 5.67 9.10 -18.57
CA PRO A 304 5.44 7.81 -17.91
C PRO A 304 6.14 6.67 -18.65
N GLY A 305 6.68 5.71 -17.91
CA GLY A 305 7.49 4.66 -18.50
C GLY A 305 7.93 3.60 -17.51
N MET A 306 8.61 2.58 -18.02
CA MET A 306 9.13 1.48 -17.20
C MET A 306 10.09 1.99 -16.10
N MET A 307 10.89 3.00 -16.43
CA MET A 307 11.91 3.57 -15.52
C MET A 307 11.35 4.71 -14.68
N THR A 308 10.46 5.52 -15.24
CA THR A 308 9.96 6.78 -14.66
C THR A 308 8.62 6.63 -13.94
N GLY A 309 8.00 5.44 -13.97
CA GLY A 309 6.69 5.19 -13.36
C GLY A 309 5.62 6.12 -13.97
N PRO A 310 4.87 6.88 -13.14
CA PRO A 310 3.92 7.89 -13.63
C PRO A 310 4.56 9.12 -14.31
N GLY A 311 5.86 9.34 -14.11
CA GLY A 311 6.61 10.49 -14.61
C GLY A 311 7.70 10.94 -13.62
N THR A 312 8.62 11.79 -14.07
CA THR A 312 9.64 12.40 -13.20
C THR A 312 9.02 13.48 -12.33
N ASN A 313 9.31 13.45 -11.05
CA ASN A 313 8.86 14.44 -10.09
C ASN A 313 9.81 15.63 -10.06
N THR A 314 9.30 16.79 -10.48
CA THR A 314 9.93 18.08 -10.21
C THR A 314 9.35 18.65 -8.93
N TYR A 315 10.22 19.11 -8.03
CA TYR A 315 9.82 19.73 -6.77
C TYR A 315 10.05 21.24 -6.80
N LEU A 316 9.10 22.01 -6.27
CA LEU A 316 9.23 23.46 -6.10
C LEU A 316 9.20 23.82 -4.62
N ILE A 317 10.19 24.57 -4.16
CA ILE A 317 10.37 24.92 -2.75
C ILE A 317 10.48 26.43 -2.64
N GLY A 318 9.60 27.06 -1.89
CA GLY A 318 9.63 28.52 -1.78
C GLY A 318 8.35 29.13 -1.25
N GLY A 319 8.12 30.37 -1.69
CA GLY A 319 7.08 31.26 -1.19
C GLY A 319 7.70 32.39 -0.38
N GLY A 320 7.21 32.59 0.85
CA GLY A 320 7.67 33.67 1.72
C GLY A 320 7.30 35.07 1.21
N PRO A 321 7.79 36.14 1.88
CA PRO A 321 7.46 37.53 1.54
C PRO A 321 7.87 37.95 0.12
N ASP A 322 8.99 37.43 -0.37
CA ASP A 322 9.52 37.75 -1.69
C ASP A 322 8.93 36.88 -2.82
N ASN A 323 8.01 35.97 -2.47
CA ASN A 323 7.35 35.01 -3.35
C ASN A 323 8.32 34.38 -4.35
N ALA A 324 9.36 33.73 -3.84
CA ALA A 324 10.44 33.22 -4.67
C ALA A 324 10.71 31.74 -4.41
N TRP A 325 11.18 31.07 -5.45
CA TRP A 325 11.10 29.62 -5.56
C TRP A 325 12.41 29.02 -6.07
N ALA A 326 12.69 27.81 -5.58
CA ALA A 326 13.70 26.92 -6.08
C ALA A 326 13.02 25.72 -6.75
N VAL A 327 13.67 25.13 -7.75
CA VAL A 327 13.23 23.91 -8.44
C VAL A 327 14.25 22.80 -8.24
N ILE A 328 13.81 21.57 -7.99
CA ILE A 328 14.65 20.37 -8.01
C ILE A 328 14.20 19.47 -9.16
N ASP A 329 15.14 19.05 -10.01
CA ASP A 329 14.95 18.15 -11.17
C ASP A 329 13.88 18.62 -12.15
N PRO A 330 14.14 19.66 -12.97
CA PRO A 330 13.15 20.19 -13.92
C PRO A 330 12.91 19.30 -15.14
N GLY A 331 13.71 18.25 -15.34
CA GLY A 331 13.68 17.40 -16.53
C GLY A 331 12.44 16.51 -16.66
N PRO A 332 12.21 15.92 -17.85
CA PRO A 332 12.96 16.05 -19.11
C PRO A 332 12.74 17.42 -19.78
N ASP A 333 13.49 17.71 -20.86
CA ASP A 333 13.31 18.92 -21.71
C ASP A 333 12.02 18.80 -22.55
N ASP A 334 10.89 18.84 -21.87
CA ASP A 334 9.54 18.83 -22.44
C ASP A 334 8.91 20.22 -22.27
N ALA A 335 8.47 20.82 -23.38
CA ALA A 335 7.94 22.18 -23.37
C ALA A 335 6.68 22.31 -22.47
N SER A 336 5.81 21.31 -22.44
CA SER A 336 4.59 21.35 -21.63
C SER A 336 4.90 21.24 -20.13
N HIS A 337 5.91 20.45 -19.77
CA HIS A 337 6.40 20.34 -18.40
C HIS A 337 7.06 21.63 -17.92
N ILE A 338 7.90 22.24 -18.75
CA ILE A 338 8.54 23.53 -18.41
C ILE A 338 7.49 24.63 -18.19
N GLU A 339 6.45 24.69 -19.03
CA GLU A 339 5.32 25.60 -18.79
C GLU A 339 4.59 25.26 -17.48
N ALA A 340 4.35 23.98 -17.18
CA ALA A 340 3.71 23.56 -15.94
C ALA A 340 4.54 23.98 -14.71
N ILE A 341 5.87 23.85 -14.75
CA ILE A 341 6.78 24.32 -13.68
C ILE A 341 6.64 25.84 -13.47
N LEU A 342 6.67 26.62 -14.56
CA LEU A 342 6.58 28.08 -14.49
C LEU A 342 5.21 28.57 -14.01
N GLN A 343 4.15 27.84 -14.33
CA GLN A 343 2.78 28.16 -13.91
C GLN A 343 2.44 27.63 -12.51
N ALA A 344 3.22 26.69 -11.98
CA ALA A 344 2.97 26.08 -10.68
C ALA A 344 3.16 27.05 -9.51
N VAL A 345 3.97 28.10 -9.70
CA VAL A 345 4.32 29.06 -8.67
C VAL A 345 3.99 30.49 -9.11
N PRO A 346 3.48 31.33 -8.19
CA PRO A 346 3.06 32.68 -8.54
C PRO A 346 4.20 33.70 -8.63
N GLY A 347 5.47 33.30 -8.40
CA GLY A 347 6.60 34.22 -8.36
C GLY A 347 7.88 33.63 -8.93
N ASP A 348 9.00 34.33 -8.71
CA ASP A 348 10.23 34.07 -9.47
C ASP A 348 10.92 32.77 -9.05
N ILE A 349 11.28 31.95 -10.03
CA ILE A 349 12.22 30.85 -9.83
C ILE A 349 13.63 31.41 -9.86
N ARG A 350 14.36 31.33 -8.74
CA ARG A 350 15.71 31.91 -8.58
C ARG A 350 16.82 30.86 -8.51
N GLN A 351 16.48 29.61 -8.22
CA GLN A 351 17.44 28.52 -8.06
C GLN A 351 16.92 27.25 -8.72
N ILE A 352 17.80 26.49 -9.36
CA ILE A 352 17.50 25.20 -9.98
C ILE A 352 18.55 24.19 -9.51
N PHE A 353 18.12 23.12 -8.87
CA PHE A 353 18.95 22.04 -8.38
C PHE A 353 18.71 20.80 -9.23
N VAL A 354 19.76 20.05 -9.51
CA VAL A 354 19.71 18.77 -10.23
C VAL A 354 20.31 17.70 -9.34
N THR A 355 19.59 16.60 -9.14
CA THR A 355 20.05 15.45 -8.35
C THR A 355 21.14 14.70 -9.10
N HIS A 356 20.94 14.44 -10.39
CA HIS A 356 21.91 13.79 -11.27
C HIS A 356 21.55 14.05 -12.74
N THR A 357 22.45 13.65 -13.64
CA THR A 357 22.37 14.01 -15.06
C THR A 357 21.64 13.00 -15.94
N HIS A 358 20.84 12.07 -15.39
CA HIS A 358 20.01 11.24 -16.26
C HIS A 358 18.99 12.11 -17.02
N ARG A 359 18.64 11.65 -18.22
CA ARG A 359 17.92 12.45 -19.24
C ARG A 359 16.52 12.87 -18.84
N ASP A 360 15.98 12.27 -17.81
CA ASP A 360 14.69 12.59 -17.27
C ASP A 360 14.77 13.59 -16.11
N HIS A 361 15.96 13.96 -15.61
CA HIS A 361 16.13 14.90 -14.48
C HIS A 361 16.74 16.25 -14.88
N SER A 362 17.83 16.26 -15.66
CA SER A 362 18.61 17.49 -15.89
C SER A 362 18.29 18.30 -17.16
N PRO A 363 17.81 17.74 -18.30
CA PRO A 363 17.84 18.47 -19.57
C PRO A 363 17.09 19.81 -19.60
N ALA A 364 15.96 19.92 -18.90
CA ALA A 364 15.19 21.16 -18.84
C ALA A 364 15.87 22.26 -18.02
N ALA A 365 16.90 21.95 -17.22
CA ALA A 365 17.55 22.93 -16.34
C ALA A 365 18.12 24.11 -17.13
N ARG A 366 18.73 23.84 -18.29
CA ARG A 366 19.25 24.90 -19.17
C ARG A 366 18.13 25.77 -19.73
N THR A 367 17.06 25.15 -20.24
CA THR A 367 15.92 25.88 -20.81
C THR A 367 15.23 26.73 -19.75
N LEU A 368 15.02 26.18 -18.56
CA LEU A 368 14.39 26.89 -17.45
C LEU A 368 15.29 28.04 -16.94
N ALA A 369 16.59 27.82 -16.75
CA ALA A 369 17.56 28.85 -16.36
C ALA A 369 17.61 30.00 -17.37
N ALA A 370 17.60 29.70 -18.67
CA ALA A 370 17.58 30.73 -19.72
C ALA A 370 16.30 31.59 -19.69
N ARG A 371 15.18 31.03 -19.22
CA ARG A 371 13.90 31.73 -19.14
C ARG A 371 13.71 32.53 -17.85
N THR A 372 14.29 32.08 -16.75
CA THR A 372 14.07 32.67 -15.42
C THR A 372 15.26 33.49 -14.92
N GLY A 373 16.45 33.26 -15.46
CA GLY A 373 17.71 33.78 -14.91
C GLY A 373 18.15 33.08 -13.63
N ALA A 374 17.56 31.94 -13.28
CA ALA A 374 17.89 31.19 -12.07
C ALA A 374 19.31 30.61 -12.11
N THR A 375 19.98 30.60 -10.96
CA THR A 375 21.27 29.92 -10.79
C THR A 375 21.06 28.42 -10.70
N THR A 376 21.90 27.66 -11.42
CA THR A 376 21.87 26.20 -11.45
C THR A 376 22.90 25.59 -10.49
N TYR A 377 22.49 24.52 -9.80
CA TYR A 377 23.27 23.82 -8.79
C TYR A 377 23.22 22.30 -9.06
N GLY A 378 24.33 21.61 -8.85
CA GLY A 378 24.40 20.15 -8.96
C GLY A 378 25.81 19.65 -9.20
N MET A 379 25.95 18.46 -9.77
CA MET A 379 27.24 17.89 -10.16
C MET A 379 27.24 17.51 -11.65
N PRO A 380 28.30 17.85 -12.41
CA PRO A 380 28.39 17.46 -13.82
C PRO A 380 28.53 15.94 -13.98
N ALA A 381 28.14 15.43 -15.15
CA ALA A 381 28.29 14.03 -15.49
C ALA A 381 29.78 13.61 -15.47
N GLN A 382 30.11 12.50 -14.79
CA GLN A 382 31.45 11.93 -14.81
C GLN A 382 31.65 10.91 -15.95
N HIS A 383 30.54 10.39 -16.49
CA HIS A 383 30.51 9.43 -17.58
C HIS A 383 29.51 9.86 -18.66
N ALA A 384 29.78 9.52 -19.93
CA ALA A 384 28.96 9.96 -21.06
C ALA A 384 27.71 9.10 -21.30
N GLN A 385 27.75 7.81 -20.97
CA GLN A 385 26.71 6.88 -21.36
C GLN A 385 25.45 7.08 -20.51
N GLY A 386 24.31 7.35 -21.15
CA GLY A 386 23.02 7.50 -20.46
C GLY A 386 22.81 8.86 -19.78
N GLN A 387 23.86 9.68 -19.69
CA GLN A 387 23.84 11.00 -19.05
C GLN A 387 23.55 12.12 -20.05
N ASP A 388 23.06 13.24 -19.54
CA ASP A 388 22.98 14.54 -20.19
C ASP A 388 24.30 15.29 -19.96
N LEU A 389 25.14 15.31 -20.99
CA LEU A 389 26.42 16.01 -20.99
C LEU A 389 26.27 17.53 -21.16
N THR A 390 25.05 18.01 -21.37
CA THR A 390 24.82 19.42 -21.66
C THR A 390 24.45 20.23 -20.42
N PHE A 391 24.20 19.56 -19.29
CA PHE A 391 24.08 20.19 -17.99
C PHE A 391 25.46 20.49 -17.39
N VAL A 392 25.76 21.78 -17.27
CA VAL A 392 26.92 22.31 -16.54
C VAL A 392 26.36 23.28 -15.51
N PRO A 393 26.40 22.97 -14.21
CA PRO A 393 25.83 23.84 -13.20
C PRO A 393 26.69 25.10 -13.04
N ASP A 394 26.05 26.23 -12.74
CA ASP A 394 26.74 27.47 -12.35
C ASP A 394 27.52 27.28 -11.04
N VAL A 395 26.97 26.45 -10.14
CA VAL A 395 27.57 26.08 -8.86
C VAL A 395 27.68 24.56 -8.76
N VAL A 396 28.91 24.04 -8.81
CA VAL A 396 29.19 22.63 -8.54
C VAL A 396 29.11 22.39 -7.04
N LEU A 397 28.24 21.47 -6.62
CA LEU A 397 28.05 21.12 -5.22
C LEU A 397 28.92 19.94 -4.81
N SER A 398 29.29 19.91 -3.53
CA SER A 398 29.95 18.82 -2.82
C SER A 398 29.06 18.30 -1.69
N ASP A 399 29.48 17.21 -1.07
CA ASP A 399 28.78 16.67 0.09
C ASP A 399 28.68 17.69 1.23
N ASN A 400 27.49 17.83 1.80
CA ASN A 400 27.12 18.76 2.88
C ASN A 400 27.14 20.25 2.53
N ASP A 401 27.33 20.63 1.27
CA ASP A 401 27.09 22.03 0.87
C ASP A 401 25.64 22.42 1.16
N ALA A 402 25.45 23.56 1.81
CA ALA A 402 24.16 24.04 2.26
C ALA A 402 23.82 25.37 1.58
N ILE A 403 22.73 25.40 0.83
CA ILE A 403 22.26 26.57 0.10
C ILE A 403 21.01 27.12 0.77
N VAL A 404 21.03 28.42 1.04
CA VAL A 404 19.84 29.12 1.55
C VAL A 404 18.88 29.34 0.38
N LEU A 405 17.65 28.87 0.57
CA LEU A 405 16.54 29.02 -0.37
C LEU A 405 15.91 30.42 -0.25
N PRO A 406 15.14 30.87 -1.25
CA PRO A 406 14.61 32.24 -1.26
C PRO A 406 13.62 32.54 -0.13
N ASP A 407 13.02 31.51 0.47
CA ASP A 407 12.10 31.64 1.60
C ASP A 407 12.80 31.53 2.97
N GLY A 408 14.13 31.47 3.00
CA GLY A 408 14.96 31.39 4.20
C GLY A 408 15.24 29.97 4.71
N ARG A 409 14.61 28.94 4.13
CA ARG A 409 14.95 27.54 4.43
C ARG A 409 16.33 27.17 3.90
N THR A 410 16.89 26.07 4.39
CA THR A 410 18.20 25.58 3.93
C THR A 410 18.04 24.23 3.23
N LEU A 411 18.60 24.13 2.02
CA LEU A 411 18.71 22.90 1.26
C LEU A 411 20.16 22.42 1.28
N ARG A 412 20.41 21.28 1.93
CA ARG A 412 21.75 20.68 2.03
C ARG A 412 21.90 19.53 1.04
N ALA A 413 22.97 19.54 0.26
CA ALA A 413 23.35 18.44 -0.60
C ALA A 413 23.91 17.27 0.22
N ILE A 414 23.48 16.06 -0.11
CA ILE A 414 24.00 14.81 0.42
C ILE A 414 24.49 14.01 -0.79
N HIS A 415 25.81 13.88 -0.95
CA HIS A 415 26.38 13.08 -2.03
C HIS A 415 26.08 11.61 -1.78
N THR A 416 25.32 11.01 -2.69
CA THR A 416 24.80 9.63 -2.63
C THR A 416 25.14 8.85 -3.92
N PRO A 417 26.43 8.71 -4.25
CA PRO A 417 26.85 8.00 -5.46
C PRO A 417 26.45 6.53 -5.41
N GLY A 418 26.36 5.92 -6.59
CA GLY A 418 26.12 4.48 -6.75
C GLY A 418 25.04 4.16 -7.76
N HIS A 419 23.96 4.95 -7.85
CA HIS A 419 23.08 4.90 -9.03
C HIS A 419 23.73 5.60 -10.22
N ALA A 420 24.20 6.83 -9.99
CA ALA A 420 25.10 7.60 -10.83
C ALA A 420 26.23 8.18 -9.95
N ALA A 421 27.42 8.38 -10.51
CA ALA A 421 28.57 8.85 -9.72
C ALA A 421 28.40 10.30 -9.21
N ASN A 422 27.61 11.09 -9.92
CA ASN A 422 27.29 12.49 -9.61
C ASN A 422 25.95 12.67 -8.87
N HIS A 423 25.39 11.61 -8.28
CA HIS A 423 24.09 11.67 -7.65
C HIS A 423 24.10 12.39 -6.29
N LEU A 424 23.20 13.37 -6.14
CA LEU A 424 22.91 14.11 -4.92
C LEU A 424 21.48 13.85 -4.46
N CYS A 425 21.31 13.56 -3.17
CA CYS A 425 20.05 13.82 -2.48
C CYS A 425 20.07 15.24 -1.90
N TYR A 426 18.91 15.83 -1.64
CA TYR A 426 18.79 17.15 -1.02
C TYR A 426 17.95 17.10 0.26
N ALA A 427 18.52 17.47 1.40
CA ALA A 427 17.83 17.56 2.68
C ALA A 427 17.33 18.98 2.94
N LEU A 428 16.02 19.12 3.16
CA LEU A 428 15.36 20.35 3.57
C LEU A 428 15.21 20.38 5.10
N ASP A 429 15.46 21.54 5.72
CA ASP A 429 15.19 21.82 7.14
C ASP A 429 15.71 20.74 8.11
N GLY A 430 16.98 20.35 7.97
CA GLY A 430 17.58 19.34 8.85
C GLY A 430 17.08 17.91 8.59
N ALA A 431 16.72 17.61 7.34
CA ALA A 431 16.24 16.30 6.86
C ALA A 431 14.81 15.94 7.28
N ASP A 432 13.98 16.94 7.60
CA ASP A 432 12.53 16.75 7.74
C ASP A 432 11.91 16.22 6.44
N LEU A 433 12.43 16.65 5.29
CA LEU A 433 12.15 16.07 3.99
C LEU A 433 13.46 15.90 3.21
N VAL A 434 13.69 14.72 2.65
CA VAL A 434 14.83 14.48 1.75
C VAL A 434 14.34 14.16 0.36
N PHE A 435 14.74 14.97 -0.61
CA PHE A 435 14.55 14.70 -2.04
C PHE A 435 15.60 13.68 -2.47
N THR A 436 15.16 12.46 -2.79
CA THR A 436 16.06 11.32 -2.96
C THR A 436 16.47 11.07 -4.41
N GLY A 437 15.92 11.82 -5.37
CA GLY A 437 16.11 11.55 -6.80
C GLY A 437 15.89 10.06 -7.09
N ASP A 438 16.86 9.46 -7.78
CA ASP A 438 16.89 8.03 -8.09
C ASP A 438 17.81 7.23 -7.17
N HIS A 439 18.06 7.73 -5.95
CA HIS A 439 18.73 6.94 -4.93
C HIS A 439 17.75 6.01 -4.20
N VAL A 440 16.56 6.52 -3.88
CA VAL A 440 15.46 5.77 -3.27
C VAL A 440 14.17 6.20 -3.96
N MET A 441 13.53 5.26 -4.67
CA MET A 441 12.27 5.47 -5.40
C MET A 441 11.16 4.57 -4.88
N GLN A 442 9.90 4.93 -5.16
CA GLN A 442 8.76 4.15 -4.72
C GLN A 442 8.44 3.02 -5.72
N GLY A 443 8.27 1.80 -5.21
CA GLY A 443 7.71 0.66 -5.96
C GLY A 443 8.72 -0.20 -6.72
N SER A 444 9.95 0.26 -6.94
CA SER A 444 11.01 -0.54 -7.59
C SER A 444 12.38 -0.23 -7.01
N THR A 445 13.34 -1.12 -7.25
CA THR A 445 14.75 -0.84 -7.03
C THR A 445 15.34 -0.11 -8.24
N VAL A 446 16.26 0.82 -8.01
CA VAL A 446 16.96 1.56 -9.08
C VAL A 446 17.90 0.64 -9.85
N VAL A 447 18.27 1.01 -11.07
CA VAL A 447 19.29 0.26 -11.82
C VAL A 447 20.67 0.76 -11.39
N ILE A 448 21.57 -0.17 -11.06
CA ILE A 448 22.99 0.15 -10.84
C ILE A 448 23.74 -0.24 -12.10
N ASN A 449 24.28 0.74 -12.83
CA ASN A 449 24.88 0.51 -14.15
C ASN A 449 26.35 0.96 -14.21
N PRO A 450 27.31 0.04 -14.04
CA PRO A 450 28.73 0.38 -14.11
C PRO A 450 29.18 0.83 -15.52
N PRO A 451 30.19 1.70 -15.64
CA PRO A 451 31.06 2.18 -14.55
C PRO A 451 30.50 3.37 -13.74
N ASP A 452 29.42 4.00 -14.19
CA ASP A 452 28.85 5.17 -13.53
C ASP A 452 28.13 4.81 -12.21
N GLY A 453 27.40 3.69 -12.24
CA GLY A 453 26.82 3.09 -11.04
C GLY A 453 27.73 2.03 -10.41
N HIS A 454 27.65 1.88 -9.09
CA HIS A 454 28.50 0.98 -8.32
C HIS A 454 27.77 0.42 -7.09
N MET A 455 27.73 -0.91 -6.91
CA MET A 455 26.88 -1.54 -5.89
C MET A 455 27.37 -1.27 -4.46
N ALA A 456 28.68 -1.39 -4.18
CA ALA A 456 29.22 -1.13 -2.83
C ALA A 456 28.97 0.33 -2.41
N THR A 457 29.33 1.28 -3.26
CA THR A 457 29.05 2.71 -3.10
C THR A 457 27.56 3.01 -2.91
N TYR A 458 26.67 2.37 -3.69
CA TYR A 458 25.23 2.52 -3.53
C TYR A 458 24.75 2.08 -2.14
N LEU A 459 25.22 0.93 -1.65
CA LEU A 459 24.87 0.44 -0.31
C LEU A 459 25.41 1.36 0.79
N ALA A 460 26.65 1.84 0.67
CA ALA A 460 27.22 2.81 1.61
C ALA A 460 26.44 4.13 1.61
N SER A 461 25.99 4.60 0.46
CA SER A 461 25.14 5.78 0.33
C SER A 461 23.75 5.59 0.96
N LEU A 462 23.17 4.40 0.88
CA LEU A 462 21.93 4.08 1.59
C LEU A 462 22.10 4.10 3.10
N GLU A 463 23.20 3.53 3.62
CA GLU A 463 23.54 3.59 5.04
C GLU A 463 23.73 5.03 5.52
N LYS A 464 24.46 5.83 4.76
CA LYS A 464 24.62 7.27 5.01
C LYS A 464 23.29 7.99 5.04
N LEU A 465 22.42 7.75 4.04
CA LEU A 465 21.09 8.36 3.98
C LEU A 465 20.19 7.92 5.14
N ALA A 466 20.28 6.68 5.61
CA ALA A 466 19.54 6.21 6.77
C ALA A 466 20.02 6.90 8.07
N ALA A 467 21.32 7.18 8.19
CA ALA A 467 21.91 7.86 9.34
C ALA A 467 21.47 9.33 9.48
N GLU A 468 21.02 9.97 8.39
CA GLU A 468 20.40 11.29 8.40
C GLU A 468 19.02 11.30 9.10
N ALA A 469 18.48 10.11 9.42
CA ALA A 469 17.19 9.91 10.08
C ALA A 469 16.03 10.74 9.48
N PRO A 470 15.83 10.71 8.14
CA PRO A 470 14.82 11.54 7.52
C PRO A 470 13.42 11.16 7.99
N LYS A 471 12.52 12.15 8.07
CA LYS A 471 11.09 11.90 8.37
C LYS A 471 10.33 11.47 7.12
N TRP A 472 10.67 12.05 5.97
CA TRP A 472 10.02 11.81 4.68
C TRP A 472 11.04 11.69 3.55
N LEU A 473 10.76 10.83 2.57
CA LEU A 473 11.52 10.76 1.31
C LEU A 473 10.64 11.22 0.14
N ALA A 474 11.12 12.17 -0.64
CA ALA A 474 10.52 12.68 -1.86
C ALA A 474 11.30 12.16 -3.09
N PRO A 475 10.85 11.08 -3.74
CA PRO A 475 11.61 10.41 -4.79
C PRO A 475 11.53 11.11 -6.16
N GLY A 476 12.51 10.85 -7.02
CA GLY A 476 12.44 11.23 -8.44
C GLY A 476 11.22 10.64 -9.14
N HIS A 477 10.73 9.47 -8.69
CA HIS A 477 9.55 8.81 -9.23
C HIS A 477 8.64 8.23 -8.13
N GLY A 478 7.34 8.46 -8.26
CA GLY A 478 6.30 7.94 -7.35
C GLY A 478 5.88 8.93 -6.27
N PHE A 479 5.16 8.45 -5.26
CA PHE A 479 4.66 9.28 -4.16
C PHE A 479 5.74 9.52 -3.09
N VAL A 480 5.55 10.57 -2.29
CA VAL A 480 6.31 10.76 -1.05
C VAL A 480 6.14 9.54 -0.13
N MET A 481 7.23 9.16 0.54
CA MET A 481 7.33 7.95 1.34
C MET A 481 7.60 8.28 2.82
N ASP A 482 6.85 7.62 3.70
CA ASP A 482 7.04 7.61 5.16
C ASP A 482 8.02 6.51 5.60
N GLN A 483 8.25 6.38 6.90
CA GLN A 483 9.08 5.34 7.52
C GLN A 483 10.43 5.11 6.81
N PRO A 484 11.26 6.15 6.61
CA PRO A 484 12.42 6.04 5.72
C PRO A 484 13.44 4.97 6.14
N ALA A 485 13.67 4.81 7.45
CA ALA A 485 14.57 3.79 7.98
C ALA A 485 14.15 2.37 7.55
N GLU A 486 12.86 2.05 7.66
CA GLU A 486 12.34 0.74 7.26
C GLU A 486 12.44 0.55 5.74
N ARG A 487 12.11 1.58 4.95
CA ARG A 487 12.19 1.50 3.48
C ARG A 487 13.62 1.28 3.00
N ILE A 488 14.57 2.03 3.55
CA ILE A 488 15.99 1.87 3.22
C ILE A 488 16.49 0.49 3.66
N ALA A 489 16.15 0.03 4.86
CA ALA A 489 16.51 -1.30 5.35
C ALA A 489 15.96 -2.42 4.43
N ARG A 490 14.70 -2.31 3.99
CA ARG A 490 14.09 -3.25 3.02
C ARG A 490 14.83 -3.26 1.69
N LEU A 491 15.29 -2.11 1.21
CA LEU A 491 16.06 -1.97 -0.03
C LEU A 491 17.46 -2.60 0.10
N VAL A 492 18.17 -2.33 1.19
CA VAL A 492 19.45 -2.98 1.50
C VAL A 492 19.27 -4.50 1.57
N ALA A 493 18.29 -4.98 2.33
CA ALA A 493 18.01 -6.40 2.45
C ALA A 493 17.65 -7.05 1.10
N HIS A 494 16.93 -6.34 0.22
CA HIS A 494 16.66 -6.81 -1.14
C HIS A 494 17.95 -7.00 -1.95
N ARG A 495 18.87 -6.03 -1.90
CA ARG A 495 20.17 -6.12 -2.60
C ARG A 495 21.04 -7.25 -2.05
N MET A 496 21.11 -7.38 -0.72
CA MET A 496 21.89 -8.45 -0.09
C MET A 496 21.33 -9.85 -0.40
N ARG A 497 19.99 -10.00 -0.46
CA ARG A 497 19.38 -11.26 -0.93
C ARG A 497 19.73 -11.56 -2.39
N ARG A 498 19.75 -10.55 -3.26
CA ARG A 498 20.14 -10.72 -4.66
C ARG A 498 21.61 -11.11 -4.78
N GLU A 499 22.51 -10.46 -4.03
CA GLU A 499 23.93 -10.79 -3.98
C GLU A 499 24.17 -12.24 -3.52
N ALA A 500 23.48 -12.68 -2.46
CA ALA A 500 23.55 -14.06 -1.99
C ALA A 500 23.13 -15.07 -3.08
N ARG A 501 22.09 -14.75 -3.87
CA ARG A 501 21.68 -15.57 -5.03
C ARG A 501 22.75 -15.60 -6.12
N VAL A 502 23.44 -14.48 -6.39
CA VAL A 502 24.55 -14.44 -7.37
C VAL A 502 25.67 -15.37 -6.93
N LEU A 503 26.11 -15.27 -5.67
CA LEU A 503 27.18 -16.10 -5.14
C LEU A 503 26.81 -17.59 -5.13
N ASP A 504 25.59 -17.93 -4.75
CA ASP A 504 25.08 -19.30 -4.79
C ASP A 504 25.01 -19.85 -6.22
N ALA A 505 24.57 -19.04 -7.20
CA ALA A 505 24.58 -19.42 -8.61
C ALA A 505 26.01 -19.69 -9.12
N LEU A 506 26.99 -18.85 -8.78
CA LEU A 506 28.40 -19.07 -9.12
C LEU A 506 28.95 -20.37 -8.50
N ARG A 507 28.61 -20.67 -7.25
CA ARG A 507 29.04 -21.90 -6.57
C ARG A 507 28.45 -23.16 -7.20
N ARG A 508 27.18 -23.11 -7.62
CA ARG A 508 26.47 -24.26 -8.21
C ARG A 508 26.85 -24.52 -9.66
N HIS A 509 27.02 -23.47 -10.47
CA HIS A 509 27.24 -23.60 -11.92
C HIS A 509 28.73 -23.56 -12.32
N GLY A 510 29.62 -23.15 -11.42
CA GLY A 510 31.04 -22.93 -11.75
C GLY A 510 31.24 -21.69 -12.62
N PRO A 511 32.40 -21.57 -13.32
CA PRO A 511 32.70 -20.41 -14.16
C PRO A 511 31.59 -20.12 -15.18
N SER A 512 30.96 -18.94 -15.08
CA SER A 512 29.74 -18.58 -15.82
C SER A 512 29.81 -17.15 -16.36
N THR A 513 29.12 -16.88 -17.47
CA THR A 513 28.96 -15.52 -18.00
C THR A 513 27.74 -14.83 -17.37
N ILE A 514 27.68 -13.50 -17.51
CA ILE A 514 26.50 -12.71 -17.10
C ILE A 514 25.23 -13.24 -17.80
N ASP A 515 25.29 -13.57 -19.09
CA ASP A 515 24.17 -14.12 -19.85
C ASP A 515 23.65 -15.44 -19.24
N THR A 516 24.56 -16.33 -18.82
CA THR A 516 24.20 -17.60 -18.18
C THR A 516 23.59 -17.38 -16.79
N LEU A 517 24.14 -16.45 -15.99
CA LEU A 517 23.71 -16.21 -14.62
C LEU A 517 22.38 -15.44 -14.52
N THR A 518 22.10 -14.56 -15.48
CA THR A 518 20.91 -13.67 -15.44
C THR A 518 19.59 -14.43 -15.23
N PRO A 519 19.22 -15.43 -16.04
CA PRO A 519 17.94 -16.13 -15.86
C PRO A 519 17.85 -16.95 -14.56
N ILE A 520 18.99 -17.29 -13.94
CA ILE A 520 19.05 -18.02 -12.67
C ILE A 520 18.86 -17.05 -11.50
N VAL A 521 19.58 -15.93 -11.54
CA VAL A 521 19.58 -14.93 -10.48
C VAL A 521 18.28 -14.12 -10.48
N TYR A 522 17.70 -13.89 -11.67
CA TYR A 522 16.50 -13.08 -11.92
C TYR A 522 15.34 -13.94 -12.46
N ASP A 523 15.15 -15.12 -11.88
CA ASP A 523 14.03 -16.03 -12.18
C ASP A 523 12.65 -15.41 -11.88
N ASP A 524 12.63 -14.44 -10.96
CA ASP A 524 11.49 -13.62 -10.57
C ASP A 524 11.25 -12.40 -11.49
N VAL A 525 12.10 -12.19 -12.50
CA VAL A 525 11.98 -11.07 -13.45
C VAL A 525 11.68 -11.59 -14.84
N SER A 526 10.72 -10.96 -15.52
CA SER A 526 10.37 -11.33 -16.89
C SER A 526 11.56 -11.24 -17.84
N ALA A 527 11.66 -12.19 -18.79
CA ALA A 527 12.77 -12.24 -19.74
C ALA A 527 12.96 -10.94 -20.54
N ALA A 528 11.87 -10.22 -20.82
CA ALA A 528 11.92 -8.91 -21.49
C ALA A 528 12.72 -7.85 -20.73
N ARG A 529 12.95 -8.02 -19.42
CA ARG A 529 13.70 -7.10 -18.55
C ARG A 529 15.12 -7.59 -18.26
N HIS A 530 15.53 -8.76 -18.75
CA HIS A 530 16.84 -9.33 -18.45
C HIS A 530 18.00 -8.43 -18.92
N ALA A 531 17.88 -7.76 -20.07
CA ALA A 531 18.90 -6.82 -20.54
C ALA A 531 19.18 -5.65 -19.56
N VAL A 532 18.16 -5.22 -18.80
CA VAL A 532 18.33 -4.21 -17.75
C VAL A 532 18.88 -4.85 -16.47
N ALA A 533 18.40 -6.05 -16.12
CA ALA A 533 18.86 -6.81 -14.95
C ALA A 533 20.37 -7.15 -15.03
N GLN A 534 20.89 -7.40 -16.23
CA GLN A 534 22.31 -7.65 -16.50
C GLN A 534 23.23 -6.54 -15.97
N ARG A 535 22.78 -5.28 -16.02
CA ARG A 535 23.54 -4.13 -15.51
C ARG A 535 23.73 -4.22 -14.00
N SER A 536 22.64 -4.51 -13.28
CA SER A 536 22.69 -4.72 -11.83
C SER A 536 23.42 -6.01 -11.45
N LEU A 537 23.32 -7.07 -12.27
CA LEU A 537 24.08 -8.29 -12.09
C LEU A 537 25.59 -8.03 -12.17
N ARG A 538 26.02 -7.27 -13.19
CA ARG A 538 27.41 -6.84 -13.32
C ARG A 538 27.89 -6.10 -12.08
N ALA A 539 27.10 -5.15 -11.58
CA ALA A 539 27.44 -4.38 -10.38
C ALA A 539 27.59 -5.28 -9.13
N HIS A 540 26.77 -6.31 -8.97
CA HIS A 540 26.93 -7.28 -7.89
C HIS A 540 28.20 -8.13 -8.06
N LEU A 541 28.53 -8.55 -9.27
CA LEU A 541 29.74 -9.33 -9.54
C LEU A 541 31.02 -8.53 -9.27
N GLU A 542 31.05 -7.26 -9.65
CA GLU A 542 32.17 -6.35 -9.37
C GLU A 542 32.35 -6.15 -7.86
N LYS A 543 31.27 -5.89 -7.11
CA LYS A 543 31.33 -5.84 -5.64
C LYS A 543 31.82 -7.17 -5.04
N LEU A 544 31.33 -8.32 -5.50
CA LEU A 544 31.79 -9.62 -5.00
C LEU A 544 33.28 -9.88 -5.29
N GLU A 545 33.81 -9.33 -6.38
CA GLU A 545 35.25 -9.37 -6.69
C GLU A 545 36.07 -8.48 -5.76
N GLU A 546 35.58 -7.28 -5.44
CA GLU A 546 36.16 -6.39 -4.41
C GLU A 546 36.16 -7.05 -3.03
N ASP A 547 35.08 -7.75 -2.67
CA ASP A 547 34.94 -8.51 -1.43
C ASP A 547 35.74 -9.84 -1.44
N HIS A 548 36.44 -10.15 -2.54
CA HIS A 548 37.21 -11.38 -2.74
C HIS A 548 36.38 -12.68 -2.69
N LEU A 549 35.07 -12.58 -2.92
CA LEU A 549 34.10 -13.68 -2.96
C LEU A 549 33.84 -14.20 -4.37
N ALA A 550 34.17 -13.42 -5.41
CA ALA A 550 34.16 -13.82 -6.81
C ALA A 550 35.48 -13.45 -7.49
N LEU A 551 35.78 -14.10 -8.61
CA LEU A 551 36.96 -13.84 -9.42
C LEU A 551 36.57 -13.76 -10.89
N ARG A 552 37.05 -12.73 -11.60
CA ARG A 552 36.94 -12.67 -13.05
C ARG A 552 38.03 -13.50 -13.72
N GLN A 553 37.65 -14.37 -14.65
CA GLN A 553 38.55 -15.17 -15.48
C GLN A 553 38.46 -14.70 -16.94
N GLY A 554 39.51 -14.02 -17.42
CA GLY A 554 39.47 -13.35 -18.72
C GLY A 554 38.45 -12.20 -18.73
N ASP A 555 37.81 -11.99 -19.88
CA ASP A 555 36.94 -10.81 -20.08
C ASP A 555 35.46 -11.05 -19.76
N ALA A 556 35.02 -12.31 -19.65
CA ALA A 556 33.58 -12.63 -19.63
C ALA A 556 33.15 -13.66 -18.57
N LEU A 557 34.07 -14.44 -17.99
CA LEU A 557 33.72 -15.50 -17.05
C LEU A 557 33.92 -15.06 -15.60
N TRP A 558 32.97 -15.42 -14.76
CA TRP A 558 32.98 -15.20 -13.32
C TRP A 558 32.91 -16.54 -12.60
N LYS A 559 33.70 -16.70 -11.54
CA LYS A 559 33.62 -17.88 -10.67
C LYS A 559 33.58 -17.44 -9.20
N ALA A 560 33.00 -18.28 -8.34
CA ALA A 560 33.13 -18.10 -6.90
C ALA A 560 34.61 -18.26 -6.49
N SER A 561 35.03 -17.45 -5.52
CA SER A 561 36.32 -17.62 -4.86
C SER A 561 36.32 -18.91 -4.02
N SER A 562 37.47 -19.57 -3.90
CA SER A 562 37.65 -20.83 -3.17
C SER A 562 37.96 -20.63 -1.68
N VAL A 563 37.78 -19.41 -1.16
CA VAL A 563 38.05 -19.02 0.23
C VAL A 563 36.92 -19.46 1.14
#